data_AF-U3TXQ2-F1
#
_entry.id   AF-U3TXQ2-F1
#
_cell.length_a   1.000
_cell.length_b   1.000
_cell.length_c   1.000
_cell.angle_alpha   90.00
_cell.angle_beta   90.00
_cell.angle_gamma   90.00
#
_symmetry.space_group_name_H-M   'P 1'
#
loop_
_entity.id
_entity.type
_entity.pdbx_description
1 polymer ?
#
loop_
_entity_poly.entity_id
_entity_poly.type
_entity_poly.pdbx_seq_one_letter_code
_entity_poly.pdbx_strand_id
1 'polypeptide(L)' 'MNAEFKAQLIAATPLGRFGLPEDVAQVALFLASEESAYVTGERVLIAGGV' A
#
# COMPACT_ATOMS: atom_id res chain seq x y z
N MET A 1 17.49 5.41 10.46
CA MET A 1 17.69 4.69 9.19
C MET A 1 18.74 5.46 8.37
N ASN A 2 19.81 4.81 7.93
CA ASN A 2 20.81 5.48 7.08
C ASN A 2 20.30 5.60 5.63
N ALA A 3 20.93 6.47 4.83
CA ALA A 3 20.49 6.76 3.47
C ALA A 3 20.61 5.54 2.53
N GLU A 4 21.64 4.72 2.70
CA GLU A 4 21.90 3.54 1.89
C GLU A 4 20.82 2.47 2.07
N PHE A 5 20.47 2.14 3.31
CA PHE A 5 19.40 1.20 3.61
C PHE A 5 18.04 1.71 3.11
N LYS A 6 17.80 3.03 3.21
CA LYS A 6 16.60 3.65 2.63
C LYS A 6 16.51 3.42 1.11
N ALA A 7 17.63 3.59 0.40
CA ALA A 7 17.70 3.39 -1.05
C ALA A 7 17.48 1.92 -1.43
N GLN A 8 18.04 0.98 -0.66
CA GLN A 8 17.84 -0.45 -0.88
C GLN A 8 16.37 -0.85 -0.75
N LEU A 9 15.67 -0.35 0.28
CA LEU A 9 14.23 -0.60 0.45
C LEU A 9 13.41 -0.02 -0.70
N ILE A 10 13.72 1.21 -1.14
CA ILE A 10 13.03 1.83 -2.28
C ILE A 10 13.24 1.02 -3.56
N ALA A 11 14.47 0.54 -3.81
CA ALA A 11 14.80 -0.26 -4.98
C ALA A 11 14.09 -1.63 -4.97
N ALA A 12 13.80 -2.18 -3.79
CA ALA A 12 13.05 -3.42 -3.62
C ALA A 12 11.53 -3.23 -3.75
N THR A 13 11.00 -2.01 -3.64
CA THR A 13 9.58 -1.70 -3.83
C THR A 13 9.31 -1.38 -5.31
N PRO A 14 8.48 -2.15 -6.04
CA PRO A 14 8.20 -1.90 -7.46
C PRO A 14 7.69 -0.50 -7.81
N LEU A 15 6.89 0.12 -6.93
CA LEU A 15 6.46 1.51 -7.11
C LEU A 15 7.57 2.56 -6.92
N GLY A 16 8.79 2.15 -6.53
CA GLY A 16 9.95 3.04 -6.43
C GLY A 16 9.84 4.09 -5.34
N ARG A 17 8.97 3.90 -4.35
CA ARG A 17 8.79 4.81 -3.21
C ARG A 17 8.30 4.08 -1.98
N PHE A 18 8.45 4.72 -0.81
CA PHE A 18 7.72 4.28 0.37
C PHE A 18 6.22 4.54 0.22
N GLY A 19 5.44 3.67 0.86
CA GLY A 19 4.03 3.93 1.10
C GLY A 19 3.85 5.18 1.96
N LEU A 20 2.80 5.92 1.67
CA LEU A 20 2.32 7.05 2.45
C LEU A 20 1.03 6.63 3.18
N PRO A 21 0.67 7.29 4.30
CA PRO A 21 -0.59 7.01 4.99
C PRO A 21 -1.81 7.05 4.05
N GLU A 22 -1.78 7.93 3.06
CA GLU A 22 -2.85 8.10 2.07
C GLU A 22 -3.05 6.85 1.20
N ASP A 23 -1.99 6.07 0.92
CA ASP A 23 -2.13 4.82 0.14
C ASP A 23 -3.02 3.81 0.87
N VAL A 24 -2.93 3.76 2.21
CA VAL A 24 -3.79 2.91 3.04
C VAL A 24 -5.17 3.50 3.20
N ALA A 25 -5.25 4.82 3.45
CA ALA A 25 -6.52 5.50 3.68
C ALA A 25 -7.46 5.41 2.47
N GLN A 26 -6.94 5.53 1.24
CA GLN A 26 -7.77 5.44 0.04
C GLN A 26 -8.32 4.02 -0.18
N VAL A 27 -7.53 2.98 0.10
CA VAL A 27 -8.02 1.59 0.01
C VAL A 27 -9.04 1.31 1.11
N ALA A 28 -8.82 1.80 2.33
CA ALA A 28 -9.79 1.68 3.41
C ALA A 28 -11.10 2.41 3.07
N LEU A 29 -11.02 3.59 2.46
CA LEU A 29 -12.19 4.34 2.01
C LEU A 29 -12.96 3.58 0.93
N PHE A 30 -12.27 3.01 -0.06
CA PHE A 30 -12.90 2.15 -1.07
C PHE A 30 -13.59 0.94 -0.43
N LEU A 31 -12.93 0.23 0.48
CA LEU A 31 -13.50 -0.94 1.15
C LEU A 31 -14.68 -0.61 2.09
N ALA A 32 -14.79 0.65 2.52
CA ALA A 32 -15.91 1.14 3.32
C ALA A 32 -17.05 1.72 2.48
N SER A 33 -16.89 1.83 1.16
CA SER A 33 -17.87 2.42 0.26
C SER A 33 -18.84 1.37 -0.30
N GLU A 34 -19.91 1.82 -0.96
CA GLU A 34 -20.83 0.92 -1.68
C GLU A 34 -20.17 0.25 -2.90
N GLU A 35 -19.06 0.80 -3.40
CA GLU A 35 -18.36 0.26 -4.58
C GLU A 35 -17.76 -1.13 -4.30
N SER A 36 -17.52 -1.47 -3.04
CA SER A 36 -17.00 -2.78 -2.62
C SER A 36 -18.07 -3.69 -2.01
N ALA A 37 -19.36 -3.45 -2.25
CA ALA A 37 -20.47 -4.12 -1.55
C ALA A 37 -20.46 -5.68 -1.58
N TYR A 38 -19.76 -6.29 -2.55
CA TYR A 38 -19.65 -7.74 -2.67
C TYR A 38 -18.26 -8.30 -2.30
N VAL A 39 -17.36 -7.45 -1.82
CA VAL A 39 -16.00 -7.84 -1.40
C VAL A 39 -16.03 -8.13 0.10
N THR A 40 -15.80 -9.38 0.47
CA THR A 40 -15.75 -9.81 1.87
C THR A 40 -14.82 -11.00 2.05
N GLY A 41 -14.25 -11.17 3.25
CA GLY A 41 -13.34 -12.27 3.58
C GLY A 41 -11.94 -12.17 2.96
N GLU A 42 -11.63 -11.08 2.25
CA GLU A 42 -10.37 -10.90 1.53
C GLU A 42 -9.36 -10.04 2.31
N ARG A 43 -8.06 -10.24 2.03
CA ARG A 43 -6.97 -9.41 2.56
C ARG A 43 -6.34 -8.61 1.43
N VAL A 44 -6.54 -7.30 1.44
CA VAL A 44 -5.89 -6.39 0.47
C VAL A 44 -4.51 -5.97 0.99
N LEU A 45 -3.45 -6.44 0.34
CA LEU A 45 -2.08 -6.06 0.67
C LEU A 45 -1.69 -4.73 0.01
N ILE A 46 -1.38 -3.73 0.82
CA ILE A 46 -1.04 -2.37 0.37
C ILE A 46 0.47 -2.17 0.58
N ALA A 47 1.28 -2.75 -0.30
CA ALA A 47 2.74 -2.85 -0.12
C ALA A 47 3.56 -2.31 -1.30
N GLY A 48 2.94 -1.59 -2.24
CA GLY A 48 3.65 -1.03 -3.39
C GLY A 48 4.31 -2.05 -4.32
N GLY A 49 3.83 -3.30 -4.30
CA GLY A 49 4.28 -4.41 -5.14
C GLY A 49 5.23 -5.40 -4.46
N VAL A 50 5.52 -5.23 -3.16
CA VAL A 50 6.32 -6.17 -2.34
C VAL A 50 5.48 -7.37 -1.87
#